data_AF-A0A916IX10-F1
#
_entry.id   AF-A0A916IX10-F1
#
_cell.length_a   1.000
_cell.length_b   1.000
_cell.length_c   1.000
_cell.angle_alpha   90.00
_cell.angle_beta   90.00
_cell.angle_gamma   90.00
#
_symmetry.space_group_name_H-M   'P 1'
#
loop_
_entity.id
_entity.type
_entity.pdbx_description
1 polymer ?
#
loop_
_entity_poly.entity_id
_entity_poly.type
_entity_poly.pdbx_seq_one_letter_code
_entity_poly.pdbx_strand_id
1 'polypeptide(L)'
;MHARITAHKGILVVELVQNQVTEDGGRSGLDKLRNLGTIVHDTRRYLGVSDEALGLLKIVKRGLDRIGDFAWFRSDDGMDHFAWLGGPKRLVDPKEVATARSYEILAHQVIPNEVPEGARAAIEANF
;
A
#
# COMPACT_ATOMS: atom_id res chain seq x y z
N MET A 1 0.43 8.35 10.90
CA MET A 1 0.21 7.30 9.87
C MET A 1 0.49 7.90 8.51
N HIS A 2 1.31 7.27 7.67
CA HIS A 2 1.71 7.79 6.35
C HIS A 2 0.99 7.11 5.19
N ALA A 3 0.45 5.91 5.39
CA ALA A 3 -0.32 5.20 4.40
C ALA A 3 -1.48 4.45 5.05
N ARG A 4 -2.55 4.26 4.29
CA ARG A 4 -3.66 3.39 4.67
C ARG A 4 -4.08 2.48 3.54
N ILE A 5 -4.53 1.29 3.91
CA ILE A 5 -5.16 0.33 3.01
C ILE A 5 -6.55 0.02 3.56
N THR A 6 -7.57 0.37 2.79
CA THR A 6 -8.99 0.11 3.09
C THR A 6 -9.61 -0.71 1.96
N ALA A 7 -10.87 -1.13 2.11
CA ALA A 7 -11.53 -1.93 1.11
C ALA A 7 -13.00 -1.53 0.92
N HIS A 8 -13.45 -1.51 -0.34
CA HIS A 8 -14.85 -1.30 -0.70
C HIS A 8 -15.22 -2.21 -1.87
N LYS A 9 -16.33 -2.96 -1.75
CA LYS A 9 -16.82 -3.89 -2.79
C LYS A 9 -15.76 -4.89 -3.32
N GLY A 10 -14.88 -5.38 -2.45
CA GLY A 10 -13.82 -6.31 -2.86
C GLY A 10 -12.63 -5.66 -3.57
N ILE A 11 -12.62 -4.33 -3.71
CA ILE A 11 -11.51 -3.54 -4.24
C ILE A 11 -10.70 -2.96 -3.08
N LEU A 12 -9.39 -3.14 -3.14
CA LEU A 12 -8.44 -2.53 -2.23
C LEU A 12 -8.23 -1.06 -2.60
N VAL A 13 -8.21 -0.19 -1.60
CA VAL A 13 -7.91 1.23 -1.72
C VAL A 13 -6.63 1.49 -0.95
N VAL A 14 -5.54 1.71 -1.68
CA VAL A 14 -4.21 1.98 -1.13
C VAL A 14 -3.91 3.46 -1.32
N GLU A 15 -3.58 4.17 -0.26
CA GLU A 15 -3.16 5.56 -0.39
C GLU A 15 -2.13 5.99 0.64
N LEU A 16 -1.27 6.93 0.24
CA LEU A 16 -0.53 7.78 1.15
C LEU A 16 -1.47 8.80 1.79
N VAL A 17 -1.48 8.83 3.11
CA VAL A 17 -2.15 9.85 3.92
C VAL A 17 -1.16 11.01 4.04
N GLN A 18 -1.47 12.14 3.39
CA GLN A 18 -0.59 13.32 3.43
C GLN A 18 -0.34 13.76 4.88
N ASN A 19 0.92 13.78 5.29
CA ASN A 19 1.41 14.78 6.22
C ASN A 19 2.18 15.83 5.41
N GLN A 20 1.80 17.09 5.60
CA GLN A 20 2.43 18.27 5.02
C GLN A 20 3.96 18.29 5.28
N VAL A 21 4.70 18.71 4.25
CA VAL A 21 5.97 19.46 4.31
C VAL A 21 7.24 18.70 4.73
N THR A 22 8.10 18.40 3.75
CA THR A 22 9.53 18.74 3.90
C THR A 22 9.73 20.09 3.22
N GLU A 23 9.83 21.15 4.02
CA GLU A 23 10.17 22.52 3.60
C GLU A 23 11.68 22.72 3.44
N ASP A 24 12.48 21.65 3.55
CA ASP A 24 13.88 21.69 3.18
C ASP A 24 14.04 21.16 1.75
N GLY A 25 14.47 22.07 0.87
CA GLY A 25 14.77 21.85 -0.54
C GLY A 25 15.92 20.88 -0.81
N GLY A 26 15.84 19.68 -0.29
CA GLY A 26 16.60 18.53 -0.75
C GLY A 26 15.82 17.85 -1.86
N ARG A 27 16.09 18.22 -3.13
CA ARG A 27 15.80 17.36 -4.28
C ARG A 27 16.63 16.09 -4.13
N SER A 28 16.19 15.16 -3.28
CA SER A 28 16.84 13.87 -3.12
C SER A 28 16.57 13.06 -4.38
N GLY A 29 17.54 12.24 -4.79
CA GLY A 29 17.49 11.44 -6.03
C GLY A 29 16.32 10.45 -6.16
N LEU A 30 15.34 10.48 -5.25
CA LEU A 30 14.08 9.73 -5.26
C LEU A 30 13.05 10.25 -6.28
N ASP A 31 13.15 11.48 -6.76
CA ASP A 31 12.25 11.97 -7.82
C ASP A 31 12.43 11.22 -9.16
N LYS A 32 13.57 10.55 -9.36
CA LYS A 32 13.80 9.64 -10.52
C LYS A 32 13.16 8.26 -10.36
N LEU A 33 12.69 7.90 -9.17
CA LEU A 33 11.98 6.64 -8.88
C LEU A 33 10.46 6.80 -8.86
N ARG A 34 9.95 8.01 -9.17
CA ARG A 34 8.50 8.36 -9.22
C ARG A 34 7.61 7.45 -10.07
N ASN A 35 8.19 6.55 -10.86
CA ASN A 35 7.47 5.67 -11.80
C ASN A 35 7.52 4.17 -11.46
N LEU A 36 8.12 3.73 -10.34
CA LEU A 36 8.29 2.30 -10.08
C LEU A 36 7.52 1.80 -8.85
N GLY A 37 7.42 2.55 -7.76
CA GLY A 37 6.60 2.13 -6.62
C GLY A 37 6.70 3.08 -5.42
N THR A 38 5.72 3.00 -4.52
CA THR A 38 5.70 3.72 -3.25
C THR A 38 6.07 2.77 -2.12
N ILE A 39 6.88 3.23 -1.16
CA ILE A 39 7.33 2.44 -0.01
C ILE A 39 7.00 3.16 1.31
N VAL A 40 6.59 2.37 2.31
CA VAL A 40 6.32 2.79 3.68
C VAL A 40 7.32 2.07 4.58
N HIS A 41 8.20 2.85 5.21
CA HIS A 41 9.10 2.40 6.28
C HIS A 41 8.34 2.27 7.60
N ASP A 42 8.78 1.36 8.48
CA ASP A 42 8.20 1.08 9.81
C ASP A 42 6.67 0.95 9.76
N THR A 43 6.20 -0.12 9.11
CA THR A 43 4.78 -0.36 8.90
C THR A 43 3.99 -0.46 10.20
N ARG A 44 4.63 -0.86 11.31
CA ARG A 44 4.02 -0.87 12.64
C ARG A 44 3.55 0.53 13.08
N ARG A 45 4.27 1.59 12.71
CA ARG A 45 3.93 2.98 13.07
C ARG A 45 3.23 3.75 11.96
N TYR A 46 3.50 3.41 10.71
CA TYR A 46 3.11 4.27 9.59
C TYR A 46 2.14 3.67 8.59
N LEU A 47 1.83 2.37 8.67
CA LEU A 47 0.84 1.71 7.83
C LEU A 47 -0.41 1.33 8.65
N GLY A 48 -1.56 1.86 8.23
CA GLY A 48 -2.86 1.39 8.69
C GLY A 48 -3.50 0.45 7.68
N VAL A 49 -4.10 -0.64 8.14
CA VAL A 49 -4.84 -1.60 7.30
C VAL A 49 -6.17 -1.91 7.97
N SER A 50 -7.29 -1.80 7.26
CA SER A 50 -8.59 -2.25 7.81
C SER A 50 -8.71 -3.77 7.78
N ASP A 51 -9.57 -4.34 8.61
CA ASP A 51 -9.80 -5.79 8.65
C ASP A 51 -10.32 -6.33 7.32
N GLU A 52 -11.17 -5.57 6.62
CA GLU A 52 -11.67 -5.91 5.29
C GLU A 52 -10.54 -5.93 4.26
N ALA A 53 -9.63 -4.94 4.32
CA ALA A 53 -8.45 -4.92 3.47
C ALA A 53 -7.51 -6.08 3.79
N LEU A 54 -7.32 -6.44 5.07
CA LEU A 54 -6.53 -7.61 5.45
C LEU A 54 -7.10 -8.90 4.88
N GLY A 55 -8.42 -9.05 4.90
CA GLY A 55 -9.11 -10.19 4.27
C GLY A 55 -8.75 -10.32 2.79
N LEU A 56 -8.74 -9.21 2.06
CA LEU A 56 -8.39 -9.18 0.63
C LEU A 56 -6.89 -9.40 0.40
N LEU A 57 -6.01 -8.77 1.18
CA LEU A 57 -4.55 -8.92 1.05
C LEU A 57 -4.10 -10.38 1.26
N LYS A 58 -4.79 -11.13 2.12
CA LYS A 58 -4.51 -12.56 2.36
C LYS A 58 -4.80 -13.45 1.16
N ILE A 59 -5.71 -13.04 0.27
CA ILE A 59 -6.12 -13.83 -0.91
C ILE A 59 -5.45 -13.37 -2.20
N VAL A 60 -4.67 -12.29 -2.19
CA VAL A 60 -3.89 -11.87 -3.37
C VAL A 60 -2.91 -12.97 -3.72
N LYS A 61 -2.89 -13.35 -5.01
CA LYS A 61 -1.98 -14.41 -5.49
C LYS A 61 -0.52 -14.03 -5.23
N ARG A 62 0.27 -14.99 -4.77
CA ARG A 62 1.73 -14.84 -4.69
C ARG A 62 2.33 -14.90 -6.09
N GLY A 63 3.14 -13.91 -6.43
CA GLY A 63 3.91 -13.88 -7.68
C GLY A 63 5.15 -14.78 -7.61
N LEU A 64 5.80 -14.96 -8.76
CA LEU A 64 7.05 -15.70 -8.88
C LEU A 64 8.28 -14.82 -8.69
N ASP A 65 8.11 -13.51 -8.92
CA ASP A 65 9.17 -12.52 -8.90
C ASP A 65 9.52 -12.05 -7.48
N ARG A 66 10.74 -11.53 -7.34
CA ARG A 66 11.19 -10.91 -6.09
C ARG A 66 10.42 -9.62 -5.76
N ILE A 67 9.85 -9.00 -6.79
CA ILE A 67 9.05 -7.78 -6.69
C ILE A 67 7.70 -8.10 -7.34
N GLY A 68 6.60 -7.89 -6.61
CA GLY A 68 5.24 -7.93 -7.14
C GLY A 68 4.58 -6.54 -7.06
N ASP A 69 3.31 -6.45 -7.41
CA ASP A 69 2.46 -5.26 -7.20
C ASP A 69 2.43 -4.83 -5.74
N PHE A 70 2.48 -5.81 -4.83
CA PHE A 70 2.64 -5.60 -3.40
C PHE A 70 3.86 -6.36 -2.89
N ALA A 71 4.69 -5.70 -2.12
CA ALA A 71 5.79 -6.31 -1.41
C ALA A 71 5.72 -5.91 0.05
N TRP A 72 5.85 -6.89 0.93
CA TRP A 72 6.04 -6.65 2.35
C TRP A 72 7.26 -7.46 2.76
N PHE A 73 8.22 -6.81 3.39
CA PHE A 73 9.51 -7.41 3.70
C PHE A 73 10.14 -6.75 4.91
N ARG A 74 11.00 -7.51 5.59
CA ARG A 74 11.88 -6.97 6.62
C ARG A 74 13.19 -6.53 5.97
N SER A 75 13.64 -5.33 6.31
CA SER A 75 14.92 -4.78 5.87
C SER A 75 16.02 -5.06 6.91
N ASP A 76 17.28 -4.88 6.53
CA ASP A 76 18.46 -5.12 7.37
C ASP A 76 18.53 -4.15 8.56
N ASP A 77 17.81 -3.03 8.51
CA ASP A 77 17.62 -2.10 9.63
C ASP A 77 16.65 -2.63 10.70
N GLY A 78 16.15 -3.86 10.54
CA GLY A 78 15.22 -4.52 11.44
C GLY A 78 13.78 -4.05 11.31
N MET A 79 13.47 -3.15 10.37
CA MET A 79 12.15 -2.57 10.19
C MET A 79 11.36 -3.26 9.09
N ASP A 80 10.04 -3.37 9.32
CA ASP A 80 9.11 -3.89 8.34
C ASP A 80 8.73 -2.79 7.35
N HIS A 81 8.73 -3.14 6.07
CA HIS A 81 8.46 -2.25 4.95
C HIS A 81 7.31 -2.80 4.13
N PHE A 82 6.43 -1.91 3.69
CA PHE A 82 5.40 -2.23 2.71
C PHE A 82 5.60 -1.36 1.48
N ALA A 83 5.56 -1.97 0.30
CA ALA A 83 5.66 -1.28 -0.96
C ALA A 83 4.55 -1.72 -1.92
N TRP A 84 4.13 -0.81 -2.77
CA TRP A 84 3.27 -1.12 -3.90
C TRP A 84 3.76 -0.46 -5.18
N LEU A 85 3.53 -1.12 -6.31
CA LEU A 85 3.81 -0.53 -7.62
C LEU A 85 2.73 0.52 -7.95
N GLY A 86 3.16 1.62 -8.56
CA GLY A 86 2.28 2.72 -8.97
C GLY A 86 2.32 3.94 -8.05
N GLY A 87 1.35 4.83 -8.26
CA GLY A 87 1.30 6.16 -7.65
C GLY A 87 0.86 6.19 -6.19
N PRO A 88 0.80 7.39 -5.58
CA PRO A 88 0.49 7.58 -4.16
C PRO A 88 -0.93 7.20 -3.77
N LYS A 89 -1.83 6.97 -4.74
CA LYS A 89 -3.19 6.45 -4.56
C LYS A 89 -3.45 5.40 -5.62
N ARG A 90 -4.04 4.27 -5.23
CA ARG A 90 -4.33 3.15 -6.14
C ARG A 90 -5.61 2.44 -5.72
N LEU A 91 -6.47 2.17 -6.70
CA LEU A 91 -7.57 1.20 -6.60
C LEU A 91 -7.06 -0.11 -7.17
N VAL A 92 -7.26 -1.21 -6.45
CA VAL A 92 -6.67 -2.50 -6.78
C VAL A 92 -7.71 -3.61 -6.69
N ASP A 93 -7.98 -4.27 -7.82
CA ASP A 93 -8.64 -5.58 -7.80
C ASP A 93 -7.63 -6.64 -7.34
N PRO A 94 -7.84 -7.32 -6.20
CA PRO A 94 -6.96 -8.37 -5.68
C PRO A 94 -6.70 -9.52 -6.66
N LYS A 95 -7.56 -9.74 -7.66
CA LYS A 95 -7.45 -10.82 -8.65
C LYS A 95 -6.45 -10.49 -9.77
N GLU A 96 -6.33 -9.20 -10.08
CA GLU A 96 -5.52 -8.71 -11.21
C GLU A 96 -4.06 -8.44 -10.83
N VAL A 97 -3.75 -8.36 -9.53
CA VAL A 97 -2.40 -8.09 -9.03
C VAL A 97 -1.74 -9.32 -8.42
N ALA A 98 -0.41 -9.29 -8.30
CA ALA A 98 0.35 -10.33 -7.62
C ALA A 98 1.26 -9.74 -6.54
N THR A 99 1.42 -10.45 -5.44
CA THR A 99 2.41 -10.06 -4.42
C THR A 99 3.82 -10.56 -4.77
N ALA A 100 4.85 -10.07 -4.08
CA ALA A 100 6.19 -10.65 -4.18
C ALA A 100 6.19 -12.13 -3.75
N ARG A 101 7.14 -12.92 -4.28
CA ARG A 101 7.25 -14.36 -3.95
C ARG A 101 7.31 -14.65 -2.45
N SER A 102 8.01 -13.81 -1.69
CA SER A 102 8.18 -13.95 -0.24
C SER A 102 7.16 -13.12 0.56
N TYR A 103 6.00 -12.82 -0.02
CA TYR A 103 5.02 -11.96 0.62
C TYR A 103 4.42 -12.58 1.89
N GLU A 104 4.50 -11.79 2.96
CA GLU A 104 3.90 -12.04 4.26
C GLU A 104 3.31 -10.75 4.81
N ILE A 105 2.19 -10.83 5.51
CA ILE A 105 1.62 -9.64 6.18
C ILE A 105 2.38 -9.46 7.50
N LEU A 106 3.18 -8.40 7.61
CA LEU A 106 3.96 -8.09 8.81
C LEU A 106 3.26 -7.02 9.67
N ALA A 107 3.98 -6.42 10.62
CA ALA A 107 3.41 -5.53 11.63
C ALA A 107 2.75 -4.29 10.99
N HIS A 108 1.54 -3.96 11.41
CA HIS A 108 0.78 -2.79 10.97
C HIS A 108 -0.21 -2.35 12.06
N GLN A 109 -0.83 -1.20 11.86
CA GLN A 109 -1.96 -0.77 12.69
C GLN A 109 -3.26 -1.23 12.06
N VAL A 110 -4.14 -1.83 12.86
CA VAL A 110 -5.52 -2.06 12.42
C VAL A 110 -6.29 -0.75 12.56
N ILE A 111 -6.98 -0.35 11.49
CA ILE A 111 -7.74 0.91 11.44
C ILE A 111 -9.20 0.67 11.02
N PRO A 112 -10.13 1.60 11.30
CA PRO A 112 -11.47 1.55 10.73
C PRO A 112 -11.46 1.57 9.20
N ASN A 113 -12.46 0.94 8.58
CA ASN A 113 -12.60 0.87 7.12
C ASN A 113 -13.23 2.13 6.51
N GLU A 114 -12.62 3.28 6.78
CA GLU A 114 -13.06 4.59 6.29
C GLU A 114 -12.50 4.89 4.90
N VAL A 115 -13.17 4.35 3.88
CA VAL A 115 -12.79 4.51 2.48
C VAL A 115 -13.11 5.94 2.00
N PRO A 116 -12.16 6.66 1.36
CA PRO A 116 -12.41 7.99 0.81
C PRO A 116 -13.64 8.02 -0.12
N GLU A 117 -14.44 9.08 -0.04
CA GLU A 117 -15.60 9.25 -0.91
C GLU A 117 -15.25 9.17 -2.41
N GLY A 118 -14.15 9.82 -2.82
CA GLY A 118 -13.68 9.75 -4.20
C GLY A 118 -13.29 8.33 -4.64
N ALA A 119 -12.72 7.52 -3.75
CA ALA A 119 -12.41 6.13 -4.04
C ALA A 119 -13.69 5.28 -4.11
N ARG A 120 -14.65 5.50 -3.21
CA ARG A 120 -15.96 4.85 -3.24
C ARG A 120 -16.67 5.13 -4.56
N ALA A 121 -16.82 6.40 -4.94
CA ALA A 121 -17.49 6.79 -6.17
C ALA A 121 -16.80 6.20 -7.42
N ALA A 122 -15.47 6.19 -7.45
CA ALA A 122 -14.72 5.58 -8.55
C ALA A 122 -14.92 4.07 -8.64
N ILE A 123 -15.00 3.36 -7.50
CA ILE A 123 -15.28 1.92 -7.47
C ILE A 123 -16.69 1.65 -7.98
N GLU A 124 -17.69 2.34 -7.45
CA GLU A 124 -19.10 2.19 -7.86
C GLU A 124 -19.33 2.39 -9.36
N ALA A 125 -18.52 3.23 -10.00
CA ALA A 125 -18.65 3.54 -11.42
C ALA A 125 -17.89 2.58 -12.36
N ASN A 126 -16.90 1.82 -11.88
CA ASN A 126 -15.93 1.13 -12.75
C ASN A 126 -15.66 -0.33 -12.40
N PHE A 127 -16.12 -0.83 -11.26
CA PHE A 127 -15.91 -2.20 -10.78
C PHE A 127 -17.24 -2.83 -10.37
#